data_AF-A0A4R3A1Y0-F1
#
_entry.id   AF-A0A4R3A1Y0-F1
#
_cell.length_a   1.000
_cell.length_b   1.000
_cell.length_c   1.000
_cell.angle_alpha   90.00
_cell.angle_beta   90.00
_cell.angle_gamma   90.00
#
_symmetry.space_group_name_H-M   'P 1'
#
loop_
_entity.id
_entity.type
_entity.pdbx_description
1 polymer ?
#
loop_
_entity_poly.entity_id
_entity_poly.type
_entity_poly.pdbx_seq_one_letter_code
_entity_poly.pdbx_strand_id
1 'polypeptide(L)' 'MGVIETIKRQEREKGIQAGIEKGIQSGIEKGKREESIAIALEFKKMGLPIADIAKGTGLTIEEIEKLK' A
#
# COMPACT_ATOMS: atom_id res chain seq x y z
N MET A 1 -27.92 31.21 7.02
CA MET A 1 -27.02 30.47 6.10
C MET A 1 -27.88 29.89 5.00
N GLY A 2 -27.67 30.28 3.74
CA GLY A 2 -28.52 29.84 2.63
C GLY A 2 -28.25 28.40 2.21
N VAL A 3 -29.25 27.70 1.68
CA VAL A 3 -29.17 26.28 1.25
C VAL A 3 -27.97 26.01 0.33
N ILE A 4 -27.68 26.94 -0.59
CA ILE A 4 -26.55 26.85 -1.53
C ILE A 4 -25.19 26.84 -0.82
N GLU A 5 -25.06 27.62 0.25
CA GLU A 5 -23.84 27.75 1.04
C GLU A 5 -23.55 26.48 1.85
N THR A 6 -24.62 25.89 2.41
CA THR A 6 -24.54 24.59 3.11
C THR A 6 -24.12 23.47 2.17
N ILE A 7 -24.68 23.41 0.96
CA ILE A 7 -24.32 22.40 -0.04
C ILE A 7 -22.84 22.55 -0.46
N LYS A 8 -22.39 23.78 -0.76
CA LYS A 8 -20.98 24.02 -1.13
C LYS A 8 -20.00 23.62 -0.02
N ARG A 9 -20.37 23.87 1.24
CA ARG A 9 -19.57 23.47 2.40
C ARG A 9 -19.48 21.95 2.51
N GLN A 10 -20.60 21.24 2.41
CA GLN A 10 -20.65 19.78 2.45
C GLN A 10 -19.84 19.14 1.32
N GLU A 11 -19.94 19.66 0.09
CA GLU A 11 -19.18 19.14 -1.05
C GLU A 11 -17.67 19.35 -0.85
N ARG A 12 -17.26 20.48 -0.29
CA ARG A 12 -15.85 20.72 0.06
C ARG A 12 -15.37 19.76 1.16
N GLU A 13 -16.16 19.54 2.20
CA GLU A 13 -15.84 18.60 3.28
C GLU A 13 -15.72 17.17 2.77
N LYS A 14 -16.65 16.71 1.93
CA LYS A 14 -16.58 15.40 1.26
C LYS A 14 -15.35 15.27 0.37
N GLY A 15 -15.01 16.30 -0.40
CA GLY A 15 -13.83 16.31 -1.25
C GLY A 15 -12.53 16.16 -0.45
N ILE A 16 -12.44 16.85 0.69
CA ILE A 16 -11.30 16.73 1.61
C ILE A 16 -11.24 15.34 2.23
N GLN A 17 -12.36 14.82 2.72
CA GLN A 17 -12.43 13.47 3.30
C GLN A 17 -12.02 12.39 2.29
N ALA A 18 -12.55 12.45 1.07
CA ALA A 18 -12.20 11.51 0.01
C ALA A 18 -10.72 11.61 -0.39
N GLY A 19 -10.13 12.81 -0.37
CA GLY A 19 -8.70 13.00 -0.61
C GLY A 19 -7.84 12.37 0.47
N ILE A 20 -8.19 12.57 1.74
CA ILE A 20 -7.50 11.98 2.90
C ILE A 20 -7.59 10.46 2.87
N GLU A 21 -8.80 9.91 2.67
CA GLU A 21 -9.03 8.47 2.64
C GLU A 21 -8.21 7.79 1.54
N LYS A 22 -8.23 8.34 0.32
CA LYS A 22 -7.41 7.84 -0.79
C LYS A 22 -5.91 7.91 -0.47
N GLY A 23 -5.45 9.03 0.10
CA GLY A 23 -4.05 9.19 0.48
C GLY A 23 -3.58 8.17 1.51
N ILE A 24 -4.39 7.94 2.55
CA ILE A 24 -4.10 6.94 3.59
C ILE A 24 -4.09 5.53 2.98
N GLN A 25 -5.08 5.18 2.17
CA GLN A 25 -5.16 3.86 1.54
C GLN A 25 -3.95 3.59 0.64
N SER A 26 -3.59 4.54 -0.23
CA SER A 26 -2.41 4.40 -1.09
C SER A 26 -1.11 4.32 -0.28
N GLY A 27 -1.00 5.08 0.82
CA GLY A 27 0.16 5.01 1.72
C GLY A 27 0.31 3.65 2.40
N ILE A 28 -0.78 3.09 2.93
CA ILE A 28 -0.78 1.77 3.56
C ILE A 28 -0.43 0.67 2.56
N GLU A 29 -1.02 0.70 1.35
CA GLU A 29 -0.76 -0.31 0.32
C GLU A 29 0.70 -0.27 -0.14
N LYS A 30 1.24 0.94 -0.38
CA LYS A 30 2.64 1.11 -0.73
C LYS A 30 3.57 0.62 0.39
N GLY A 31 3.28 0.99 1.64
CA GLY A 31 4.08 0.58 2.80
C GLY A 31 4.12 -0.94 2.98
N LYS A 32 2.96 -1.61 2.88
CA LYS A 32 2.88 -3.08 2.93
C LYS A 32 3.70 -3.74 1.83
N ARG A 33 3.64 -3.20 0.61
CA ARG A 33 4.38 -3.76 -0.54
C ARG A 33 5.89 -3.54 -0.39
N GLU A 34 6.33 -2.37 0.08
CA GLU A 34 7.73 -2.08 0.37
C GLU A 34 8.26 -2.98 1.49
N GLU A 35 7.47 -3.22 2.55
CA GLU A 35 7.80 -4.15 3.63
C GLU A 35 7.94 -5.60 3.14
N SER A 36 6.97 -6.11 2.36
CA SER A 36 7.06 -7.45 1.76
C SER A 36 8.34 -7.63 0.94
N ILE A 37 8.72 -6.62 0.16
CA ILE A 37 9.94 -6.63 -0.65
C ILE A 37 11.19 -6.64 0.23
N ALA A 38 11.23 -5.80 1.26
CA ALA A 38 12.36 -5.76 2.20
C ALA A 38 12.55 -7.10 2.92
N ILE A 39 11.46 -7.71 3.39
CA ILE A 39 11.49 -9.04 4.03
C ILE A 39 11.99 -10.10 3.05
N ALA A 40 11.48 -10.10 1.81
CA ALA A 40 11.90 -11.06 0.80
C ALA A 40 13.39 -10.94 0.44
N LEU A 41 13.92 -9.71 0.39
CA LEU A 41 15.35 -9.45 0.20
C LEU A 41 16.19 -10.04 1.34
N GLU A 42 15.78 -9.80 2.59
CA GLU A 42 16.49 -10.34 3.75
C GLU A 42 16.45 -11.87 3.79
N PHE A 43 15.29 -12.49 3.50
CA PHE A 43 15.21 -13.94 3.42
C PHE A 43 16.05 -14.53 2.28
N LYS A 44 16.11 -13.86 1.13
CA LYS A 44 16.98 -14.26 0.01
C LYS A 44 18.46 -14.21 0.41
N LYS A 45 18.88 -13.16 1.14
CA LYS A 45 20.25 -13.06 1.69
C LYS A 45 20.56 -14.14 2.71
N MET A 46 19.57 -14.57 3.49
CA MET A 46 19.69 -15.68 4.45
C MET A 46 19.72 -17.05 3.76
N GLY A 47 19.53 -17.14 2.44
CA GLY A 47 19.56 -18.38 1.68
C GLY A 47 18.27 -19.21 1.80
N LEU A 48 17.14 -18.59 2.16
CA LEU A 48 15.86 -19.31 2.20
C LEU A 48 15.41 -19.71 0.79
N PRO A 49 14.72 -20.86 0.64
CA PRO A 49 14.12 -21.25 -0.62
C PRO A 49 13.09 -20.21 -1.10
N ILE A 50 13.15 -19.83 -2.38
CA ILE A 50 12.25 -18.83 -2.98
C ILE A 50 10.77 -19.19 -2.78
N ALA A 51 10.43 -20.48 -2.79
CA ALA A 51 9.08 -20.96 -2.56
C ALA A 51 8.56 -20.63 -1.14
N ASP A 52 9.43 -20.66 -0.13
CA ASP A 52 9.06 -20.33 1.25
C ASP A 52 9.02 -18.82 1.46
N ILE A 53 9.90 -18.08 0.77
CA ILE A 53 9.86 -16.61 0.74
C ILE A 53 8.53 -16.13 0.13
N ALA A 54 8.11 -16.73 -0.99
CA ALA A 54 6.83 -16.43 -1.65
C ALA A 54 5.64 -16.65 -0.71
N LYS A 55 5.64 -17.77 0.03
CA LYS A 55 4.59 -18.07 1.03
C LYS A 55 4.59 -17.07 2.19
N GLY A 56 5.77 -16.67 2.69
CA GLY A 56 5.90 -15.78 3.84
C GLY A 56 5.63 -14.31 3.55
N THR A 57 5.91 -13.86 2.32
CA THR A 57 5.82 -12.44 1.93
C THR A 57 4.62 -12.11 1.06
N GLY A 58 3.95 -13.12 0.50
CA GLY A 58 2.85 -12.96 -0.44
C GLY A 58 3.29 -12.46 -1.82
N LEU A 59 4.61 -12.38 -2.08
CA LEU A 59 5.16 -12.05 -3.38
C LEU A 59 5.18 -13.27 -4.30
N THR A 60 5.12 -13.02 -5.59
CA THR A 60 5.32 -14.07 -6.59
C THR A 60 6.79 -14.50 -6.67
N ILE A 61 7.02 -15.73 -7.11
CA ILE A 61 8.38 -16.26 -7.34
C ILE A 61 9.15 -15.33 -8.29
N GLU A 62 8.52 -14.88 -9.37
CA GLU A 62 9.12 -13.95 -10.33
C GLU A 62 9.52 -12.61 -9.70
N GLU A 63 8.71 -12.06 -8.80
CA GLU A 63 9.06 -10.84 -8.09
C GLU A 63 10.30 -11.05 -7.23
N ILE A 64 10.38 -12.15 -6.50
CA ILE A 64 11.52 -12.50 -5.63
C ILE A 64 12.80 -12.79 -6.43
N GLU A 65 12.68 -13.41 -7.60
CA GLU A 65 13.82 -13.64 -8.49
C GLU A 65 14.40 -12.32 -9.02
N LYS A 66 13.54 -11.33 -9.30
CA LYS A 66 13.93 -9.98 -9.74
C LYS A 66 14.52 -9.10 -8.63
N LEU A 67 14.33 -9.46 -7.35
CA LEU A 67 14.98 -8.78 -6.23
C LEU A 67 16.50 -9.02 -6.30
N LYS A 68 17.30 -7.95 -6.36
CA LYS A 68 18.77 -8.04 -6.47
C LYS A 68 19.43 -8.32 -5.13
#